data_AF-A0A526RVS3-F1
#
_entry.id   AF-A0A526RVS3-F1
#
_cell.length_a   1.000
_cell.length_b   1.000
_cell.length_c   1.000
_cell.angle_alpha   90.00
_cell.angle_beta   90.00
_cell.angle_gamma   90.00
#
_symmetry.space_group_name_H-M   'P 1'
#
loop_
_entity.id
_entity.type
_entity.pdbx_description
1 polymer ?
#
loop_
_entity_poly.entity_id
_entity_poly.type
_entity_poly.pdbx_seq_one_letter_code
_entity_poly.pdbx_strand_id
1 'polypeptide(L)' 'MTDASENQASGADDKVAVVIVAAGRGARAGQANGPKQYQRIGGRAVIARTLETFLSHPRTGPVVVAI' A
#
# COMPACT_ATOMS: atom_id res chain seq x y z
N MET A 1 14.73 36.04 -25.10
CA MET A 1 15.62 34.86 -25.04
C MET A 1 16.04 34.74 -23.58
N THR A 2 15.42 33.93 -22.74
CA THR A 2 14.48 32.81 -22.93
C THR A 2 13.74 32.69 -21.59
N ASP A 3 12.43 32.49 -21.63
CA ASP A 3 11.59 32.32 -20.43
C ASP A 3 12.13 31.19 -19.56
N ALA A 4 12.40 31.51 -18.29
CA ALA A 4 12.64 30.53 -17.26
C ALA A 4 11.33 29.77 -17.05
N SER A 5 11.26 28.54 -17.53
CA SER A 5 10.11 27.67 -17.34
C SER A 5 9.86 27.47 -15.84
N GLU A 6 8.83 28.10 -15.32
CA GLU A 6 8.25 27.78 -14.03
C GLU A 6 7.89 26.29 -14.04
N ASN A 7 8.53 25.51 -13.17
CA ASN A 7 8.18 24.12 -12.95
C ASN A 7 6.85 24.12 -12.19
N GLN A 8 5.75 24.19 -12.94
CA GLN A 8 4.41 24.08 -12.40
C GLN A 8 4.24 22.67 -11.83
N ALA A 9 4.44 22.53 -10.51
CA ALA A 9 4.00 21.36 -9.76
C ALA A 9 2.46 21.35 -9.84
N SER A 10 1.96 20.53 -10.75
CA SER A 10 0.53 20.41 -11.02
C SER A 10 -0.17 19.88 -9.76
N GLY A 11 -1.43 20.27 -9.53
CA GLY A 11 -2.26 19.79 -8.41
C GLY A 11 -2.51 18.26 -8.37
N ALA A 12 -1.79 17.48 -9.20
CA ALA A 12 -1.67 16.03 -9.14
C ALA A 12 -0.49 15.53 -8.28
N ASP A 13 0.47 16.39 -7.91
CA ASP A 13 1.80 16.00 -7.36
C ASP A 13 1.85 15.69 -5.86
N ASP A 14 0.73 15.79 -5.13
CA ASP A 14 0.73 15.60 -3.67
C ASP A 14 0.29 14.18 -3.23
N LYS A 15 0.17 13.28 -4.22
CA LYS A 15 -0.22 11.88 -4.04
C LYS A 15 1.00 10.99 -3.81
N VAL A 16 0.91 10.10 -2.82
CA VAL A 16 1.97 9.15 -2.46
C VAL A 16 1.63 7.76 -2.98
N ALA A 17 2.49 7.19 -3.80
CA ALA A 17 2.39 5.79 -4.21
C ALA A 17 2.77 4.86 -3.04
N VAL A 18 2.04 3.74 -2.90
CA VAL A 18 2.22 2.78 -1.81
C VAL A 18 2.59 1.42 -2.38
N VAL A 19 3.67 0.84 -1.88
CA VAL A 19 4.08 -0.54 -2.18
C VAL A 19 3.94 -1.38 -0.92
N ILE A 20 3.06 -2.38 -0.96
CA ILE A 20 2.85 -3.33 0.14
C ILE A 20 3.51 -4.66 -0.24
N VAL A 21 4.59 -5.02 0.44
CA VAL A 21 5.27 -6.30 0.24
C VAL A 21 4.58 -7.37 1.08
N ALA A 22 3.81 -8.23 0.41
CA ALA A 22 3.01 -9.29 0.99
C ALA A 22 3.41 -10.69 0.48
N ALA A 23 4.60 -10.84 -0.10
CA ALA A 23 5.12 -12.11 -0.64
C ALA A 23 5.77 -13.04 0.40
N GLY A 24 5.76 -12.63 1.68
CA GLY A 24 6.38 -13.41 2.75
C GLY A 24 5.59 -14.68 3.09
N ARG A 25 6.29 -15.79 3.36
CA ARG A 25 5.69 -17.08 3.78
C ARG A 25 5.19 -17.11 5.23
N GLY A 26 5.55 -16.12 6.06
CA GLY A 26 5.11 -16.06 7.46
C GLY A 26 5.57 -17.22 8.35
N ALA A 27 6.68 -17.90 8.03
CA ALA A 27 7.10 -19.17 8.68
C ALA A 27 7.19 -19.12 10.23
N ARG A 28 7.47 -17.96 10.81
CA ARG A 28 7.58 -17.77 12.28
C ARG A 28 6.25 -17.46 12.97
N ALA A 29 5.22 -17.06 12.23
CA ALA A 29 3.93 -16.66 12.77
C ALA A 29 2.94 -17.84 12.92
N GLY A 30 3.41 -19.07 12.68
CA GLY A 30 2.57 -20.26 12.59
C GLY A 30 1.96 -20.41 11.19
N GLN A 31 2.23 -21.55 10.53
CA GLN A 31 1.73 -21.83 9.18
C GLN A 31 0.42 -22.62 9.14
N ALA A 32 -0.16 -22.96 10.30
CA ALA A 32 -1.37 -23.79 10.38
C ALA A 32 -2.51 -23.28 9.48
N ASN A 33 -2.57 -21.96 9.25
CA ASN A 33 -3.59 -21.30 8.44
C ASN A 33 -3.01 -20.51 7.25
N GLY A 34 -1.84 -20.91 6.74
CA GLY A 34 -1.17 -20.27 5.59
C GLY A 34 -0.39 -18.99 5.95
N PRO A 35 0.04 -18.20 4.93
CA PRO A 35 0.83 -16.98 5.14
C PRO A 35 0.13 -15.94 6.02
N LYS A 36 0.85 -15.32 6.95
CA LYS A 36 0.29 -14.45 8.00
C LYS A 36 -0.56 -13.29 7.48
N GLN A 37 -0.23 -12.76 6.31
CA GLN A 37 -0.93 -11.63 5.69
C GLN A 37 -2.37 -11.99 5.30
N TYR A 38 -2.64 -13.27 5.03
CA TYR A 38 -3.97 -13.75 4.67
C TYR A 38 -4.74 -14.35 5.85
N GLN A 39 -4.06 -14.60 6.98
CA GLN A 39 -4.72 -15.07 8.19
C GLN A 39 -5.74 -14.03 8.69
N ARG A 40 -6.83 -14.54 9.27
CA ARG A 40 -7.91 -13.72 9.82
C ARG A 40 -7.68 -13.45 11.30
N ILE A 41 -7.83 -12.19 11.69
CA ILE A 41 -7.96 -11.76 13.08
C ILE A 41 -9.32 -11.08 13.17
N GLY A 42 -10.16 -11.44 14.14
CA GLY A 42 -11.52 -10.89 14.26
C GLY A 42 -12.33 -10.96 12.97
N GLY A 43 -12.28 -12.09 12.26
CA GLY A 43 -13.00 -12.31 11.00
C GLY A 43 -12.43 -11.65 9.75
N ARG A 44 -11.47 -10.73 9.86
CA ARG A 44 -10.89 -9.98 8.73
C ARG A 44 -9.43 -10.34 8.50
N ALA A 45 -9.06 -10.56 7.23
CA ALA A 45 -7.67 -10.85 6.85
C ALA A 45 -6.76 -9.67 7.23
N VAL A 46 -5.54 -9.96 7.70
CA VAL A 46 -4.57 -8.93 8.10
C VAL A 46 -4.29 -7.95 6.96
N ILE A 47 -4.04 -8.44 5.74
CA ILE A 47 -3.78 -7.59 4.56
C ILE A 47 -4.94 -6.67 4.21
N ALA A 48 -6.18 -7.10 4.45
CA ALA A 48 -7.37 -6.29 4.17
C ALA A 48 -7.51 -5.10 5.12
N ARG A 49 -6.95 -5.19 6.33
CA ARG A 49 -6.88 -4.05 7.27
C ARG A 49 -5.85 -3.02 6.78
N THR A 50 -4.67 -3.48 6.34
CA THR A 50 -3.61 -2.61 5.79
C THR A 50 -4.07 -1.89 4.51
N LEU A 51 -4.71 -2.61 3.59
CA LEU A 51 -5.22 -2.03 2.34
C LEU A 51 -6.26 -0.93 2.60
N GLU A 52 -7.19 -1.15 3.52
CA GLU A 52 -8.19 -0.15 3.91
C GLU A 52 -7.56 1.13 4.46
N THR A 53 -6.51 1.01 5.27
CA THR A 53 -5.81 2.18 5.81
C THR A 53 -5.24 3.05 4.68
N PHE A 54 -4.56 2.44 3.70
CA PHE A 54 -3.98 3.21 2.60
C PHE A 54 -5.03 3.71 1.60
N LEU A 55 -6.00 2.87 1.22
CA LEU A 55 -7.04 3.24 0.27
C LEU A 55 -7.99 4.32 0.79
N SER A 56 -8.14 4.47 2.11
CA SER A 56 -8.98 5.51 2.71
C SER A 56 -8.28 6.87 2.86
N HIS A 57 -6.95 6.93 2.72
CA HIS A 57 -6.22 8.17 2.94
C HIS A 57 -6.25 9.09 1.70
N PRO A 58 -6.63 10.37 1.84
CA PRO A 58 -6.90 11.26 0.70
C PRO A 58 -5.67 11.60 -0.13
N ARG A 59 -4.45 11.40 0.40
CA ARG A 59 -3.20 11.57 -0.35
C ARG A 59 -2.64 10.28 -0.92
N THR A 60 -3.28 9.13 -0.73
CA THR A 60 -2.80 7.90 -1.36
C THR A 60 -3.06 7.95 -2.86
N GLY A 61 -2.00 7.67 -3.63
CA GLY A 61 -2.02 7.45 -5.07
C GLY A 61 -2.13 5.96 -5.38
N PRO A 62 -1.42 5.45 -6.40
CA PRO A 62 -1.42 4.03 -6.72
C PRO A 62 -0.99 3.14 -5.54
N VAL A 63 -1.71 2.03 -5.32
CA VAL A 63 -1.35 1.01 -4.34
C VAL A 63 -1.00 -0.27 -5.09
N VAL A 64 0.22 -0.75 -4.92
CA VAL A 64 0.71 -1.99 -5.53
C VAL A 64 1.02 -2.99 -4.42
N VAL A 65 0.55 -4.22 -4.59
CA VAL A 65 0.84 -5.32 -3.66
C VAL A 65 1.72 -6.33 -4.36
N ALA A 66 2.91 -6.58 -3.83
CA ALA A 66 3.75 -7.70 -4.24
C ALA A 66 3.33 -8.93 -3.44
N ILE A 67 2.94 -10.01 -4.10
CA ILE A 67 2.44 -11.25 -3.50
C ILE A 67 3.37 -12.44 -3.73
#